data_AF-A0A2W2BCH1-F1
#
_entry.id   AF-A0A2W2BCH1-F1
#
_cell.length_a   1.000
_cell.length_b   1.000
_cell.length_c   1.000
_cell.angle_alpha   90.00
_cell.angle_beta   90.00
_cell.angle_gamma   90.00
#
_symmetry.space_group_name_H-M   'P 1'
#
loop_
_entity.id
_entity.type
_entity.pdbx_description
1 polymer ?
#
loop_
_entity_poly.entity_id
_entity_poly.type
_entity_poly.pdbx_seq_one_letter_code
_entity_poly.pdbx_strand_id
1 'polypeptide(L)'
;MPIGRRVAYLRVRRRLSQQSFADRIGKSKSWVDKVERGVRSLERVSTIRDIAAVLRVDAATLLGRDAQPASAVGDGEDIARIRGALSAYEVVRDRPGPVLPADRLARHVGYAWTAYQHARYPQVVELLPNLLCDVQRAYVRDPVGGRVAVVEAYRVTAALLVKLDEADLAWLAVDRAVAAAAGDRVLVACAAVQLGQVLRASARARSVLLAAAYRIAPPDVDAGSAQELSLCGALLVQAALVAARCGDERTTGDLLDEAAEMAARVGDGHDHYRTAFGPTAVELARCAAAVEWGDGSAAVVRH
;
A
#
# COMPACT_ATOMS: atom_id res chain seq x y z
N MET A 1 -23.14 -14.40 7.61
CA MET A 1 -23.55 -15.53 6.72
C MET A 1 -22.50 -16.63 6.74
N PRO A 2 -22.84 -17.92 6.91
CA PRO A 2 -21.89 -19.04 6.85
C PRO A 2 -21.22 -19.18 5.47
N ILE A 3 -19.99 -19.70 5.42
CA ILE A 3 -19.19 -19.84 4.20
C ILE A 3 -19.92 -20.59 3.08
N GLY A 4 -20.57 -21.70 3.38
CA GLY A 4 -21.33 -22.49 2.40
C GLY A 4 -22.43 -21.70 1.71
N ARG A 5 -23.17 -20.88 2.46
CA ARG A 5 -24.20 -19.99 1.91
C ARG A 5 -23.60 -18.87 1.05
N ARG A 6 -22.40 -18.37 1.37
CA ARG A 6 -21.63 -17.42 0.54
C ARG A 6 -21.18 -18.02 -0.78
N VAL A 7 -20.71 -19.25 -0.77
CA VAL A 7 -20.40 -20.01 -2.00
C VAL A 7 -21.65 -20.13 -2.88
N ALA A 8 -22.78 -20.54 -2.32
CA ALA A 8 -24.03 -20.68 -3.06
C ALA A 8 -24.48 -19.35 -3.71
N TYR A 9 -24.47 -18.27 -2.93
CA TYR A 9 -24.84 -16.94 -3.38
C TYR A 9 -23.96 -16.47 -4.56
N LEU A 10 -22.63 -16.56 -4.41
CA LEU A 10 -21.70 -16.11 -5.45
C LEU A 10 -21.76 -16.99 -6.70
N ARG A 11 -21.94 -18.32 -6.54
CA ARG A 11 -22.14 -19.24 -7.67
C ARG A 11 -23.34 -18.82 -8.52
N VAL A 12 -24.47 -18.52 -7.88
CA VAL A 12 -25.69 -18.07 -8.57
C VAL A 12 -25.45 -16.73 -9.28
N ARG A 13 -24.75 -15.77 -8.66
CA ARG A 13 -24.38 -14.50 -9.33
C ARG A 13 -23.49 -14.70 -10.56
N ARG A 14 -22.62 -15.71 -10.53
CA ARG A 14 -21.79 -16.11 -11.69
C ARG A 14 -22.55 -16.97 -12.72
N ARG A 15 -23.86 -17.17 -12.53
CA ARG A 15 -24.74 -17.98 -13.40
C ARG A 15 -24.23 -19.41 -13.59
N LEU A 16 -23.55 -19.95 -12.58
CA LEU A 16 -23.04 -21.32 -12.62
C LEU A 16 -24.06 -22.27 -11.99
N SER A 17 -24.37 -23.38 -12.66
CA SER A 17 -25.09 -24.49 -12.03
C SER A 17 -24.17 -25.18 -11.01
N GLN A 18 -24.74 -25.91 -10.03
CA GLN A 18 -23.92 -26.71 -9.11
C GLN A 18 -23.05 -27.72 -9.85
N GLN A 19 -23.54 -28.30 -10.95
CA GLN A 19 -22.78 -29.23 -11.78
C GLN A 19 -21.58 -28.53 -12.45
N SER A 20 -21.83 -27.45 -13.18
CA SER A 20 -20.77 -26.70 -13.87
C SER A 20 -19.72 -26.16 -12.88
N PHE A 21 -20.15 -25.74 -11.70
CA PHE A 21 -19.24 -25.31 -10.65
C PHE A 21 -18.39 -26.46 -10.13
N ALA A 22 -19.00 -27.62 -9.86
CA ALA A 22 -18.32 -28.82 -9.39
C ALA A 22 -17.25 -29.29 -10.39
N ASP A 23 -17.57 -29.30 -11.69
CA ASP A 23 -16.66 -29.69 -12.76
C ASP A 23 -15.41 -28.80 -12.78
N ARG A 24 -15.56 -27.48 -12.55
CA ARG A 24 -14.44 -26.52 -12.54
C ARG A 24 -13.52 -26.65 -11.33
N ILE A 25 -14.00 -27.13 -10.19
CA ILE A 25 -13.20 -27.33 -8.98
C ILE A 25 -12.76 -28.81 -8.80
N GLY A 26 -13.04 -29.68 -9.78
CA GLY A 26 -12.72 -31.10 -9.72
C GLY A 26 -13.42 -31.84 -8.57
N LYS A 27 -14.68 -31.49 -8.27
CA LYS A 27 -15.51 -32.13 -7.23
C LYS A 27 -16.82 -32.65 -7.82
N SER A 28 -17.56 -33.44 -7.04
CA SER A 28 -18.90 -33.90 -7.44
C SER A 28 -19.98 -32.86 -7.11
N LYS A 29 -21.09 -32.86 -7.87
CA LYS A 29 -22.26 -32.01 -7.57
C LYS A 29 -22.79 -32.22 -6.14
N SER A 30 -22.78 -33.47 -5.66
CA SER A 30 -23.17 -33.81 -4.27
C SER A 30 -22.26 -33.14 -3.24
N TRP A 31 -20.96 -33.01 -3.54
CA TRP A 31 -20.02 -32.30 -2.67
C TRP A 31 -20.37 -30.82 -2.57
N VAL A 32 -20.64 -30.16 -3.71
CA VAL A 32 -21.04 -28.74 -3.77
C VAL A 32 -22.33 -28.52 -2.99
N ASP A 33 -23.35 -29.36 -3.20
CA ASP A 33 -24.62 -29.27 -2.49
C ASP A 33 -24.47 -29.40 -0.96
N LYS A 34 -23.65 -30.34 -0.48
CA LYS A 34 -23.35 -30.49 0.96
C LYS A 34 -22.61 -29.28 1.53
N VAL A 35 -21.70 -28.69 0.77
CA VAL A 35 -20.99 -27.46 1.17
C VAL A 35 -21.96 -26.28 1.24
N GLU A 36 -22.79 -26.07 0.23
CA GLU A 36 -23.73 -24.95 0.16
C GLU A 36 -24.78 -24.96 1.28
N ARG A 37 -25.21 -26.15 1.69
CA ARG A 37 -26.13 -26.36 2.81
C ARG A 37 -25.43 -26.32 4.17
N GLY A 38 -24.10 -26.24 4.22
CA GLY A 38 -23.32 -26.24 5.46
C GLY A 38 -23.20 -27.61 6.13
N VAL A 39 -23.59 -28.70 5.45
CA VAL A 39 -23.42 -30.08 5.94
C VAL A 39 -21.95 -30.50 5.89
N ARG A 40 -21.18 -29.94 4.96
CA ARG A 40 -19.73 -30.17 4.86
C ARG A 40 -18.96 -28.87 5.11
N SER A 41 -18.04 -28.91 6.07
CA SER A 41 -17.12 -27.82 6.37
C SER A 41 -16.06 -27.67 5.27
N LEU A 42 -15.63 -26.42 5.05
CA LEU A 42 -14.49 -26.07 4.20
C LEU A 42 -13.32 -25.68 5.10
N GLU A 43 -12.49 -26.65 5.45
CA GLU A 43 -11.36 -26.45 6.38
C GLU A 43 -10.02 -26.25 5.68
N ARG A 44 -9.87 -26.81 4.47
CA ARG A 44 -8.61 -26.71 3.72
C ARG A 44 -8.52 -25.39 2.96
N VAL A 45 -7.52 -24.59 3.28
CA VAL A 45 -7.25 -23.29 2.64
C VAL A 45 -7.07 -23.41 1.13
N SER A 46 -6.41 -24.47 0.64
CA SER A 46 -6.26 -24.73 -0.80
C SER A 46 -7.61 -24.85 -1.49
N THR A 47 -8.55 -25.61 -0.91
CA THR A 47 -9.90 -25.76 -1.46
C THR A 47 -10.68 -24.44 -1.45
N ILE A 48 -10.50 -23.60 -0.43
CA ILE A 48 -11.12 -22.27 -0.37
C ILE A 48 -10.57 -21.37 -1.49
N ARG A 49 -9.25 -21.43 -1.75
CA ARG A 49 -8.61 -20.68 -2.85
C ARG A 49 -9.09 -21.16 -4.23
N ASP A 50 -9.21 -22.47 -4.45
CA ASP A 50 -9.72 -23.02 -5.71
C ASP A 50 -11.16 -22.56 -6.00
N ILE A 51 -12.02 -22.59 -4.97
CA ILE A 51 -13.39 -22.06 -5.03
C ILE A 51 -13.37 -20.56 -5.35
N ALA A 52 -12.52 -19.78 -4.68
CA ALA A 52 -12.38 -18.34 -4.89
C ALA A 52 -11.98 -18.00 -6.33
N ALA A 53 -10.99 -18.74 -6.87
CA ALA A 53 -10.52 -18.59 -8.24
C ALA A 53 -11.63 -18.85 -9.28
N VAL A 54 -12.40 -19.95 -9.11
CA VAL A 54 -13.52 -20.26 -10.02
C VAL A 54 -14.65 -19.23 -9.92
N LEU A 55 -14.92 -18.72 -8.72
CA LEU A 55 -15.92 -17.67 -8.49
C LEU A 55 -15.41 -16.27 -8.81
N ARG A 56 -14.11 -16.11 -9.12
CA ARG A 56 -13.43 -14.84 -9.38
C ARG A 56 -13.67 -13.82 -8.26
N VAL A 57 -13.36 -14.22 -7.03
CA VAL A 57 -13.41 -13.37 -5.82
C VAL A 57 -12.16 -13.65 -4.98
N ASP A 58 -11.87 -12.81 -3.99
CA ASP A 58 -10.84 -13.11 -2.99
C ASP A 58 -11.30 -14.24 -2.05
N ALA A 59 -10.36 -15.02 -1.52
CA ALA A 59 -10.64 -16.03 -0.50
C ALA A 59 -11.20 -15.40 0.80
N ALA A 60 -10.84 -14.15 1.12
CA ALA A 60 -11.35 -13.36 2.24
C ALA A 60 -12.88 -13.18 2.18
N THR A 61 -13.44 -12.94 0.98
CA THR A 61 -14.88 -12.88 0.72
C THR A 61 -15.57 -14.20 1.10
N LEU A 62 -14.95 -15.32 0.76
CA LEU A 62 -15.41 -16.65 1.15
C LEU A 62 -15.16 -17.00 2.60
N LEU A 63 -14.27 -16.32 3.32
CA LEU A 63 -14.14 -16.49 4.77
C LEU A 63 -15.13 -15.60 5.53
N GLY A 64 -15.72 -14.61 4.87
CA GLY A 64 -16.64 -13.66 5.51
C GLY A 64 -15.87 -12.62 6.30
N ARG A 65 -14.58 -12.46 5.97
CA ARG A 65 -13.73 -11.37 6.42
C ARG A 65 -14.01 -10.07 5.66
N ASP A 66 -14.93 -10.11 4.70
CA ASP A 66 -15.66 -8.94 4.19
C ASP A 66 -16.75 -8.45 5.18
N ALA A 67 -16.83 -9.00 6.39
CA ALA A 67 -17.04 -8.10 7.51
C ALA A 67 -15.78 -7.23 7.58
N GLN A 68 -15.74 -6.22 6.71
CA GLN A 68 -15.07 -4.97 6.98
C GLN A 68 -15.19 -4.78 8.50
N PRO A 69 -14.09 -4.62 9.25
CA PRO A 69 -14.26 -3.99 10.53
C PRO A 69 -15.15 -2.78 10.22
N ALA A 70 -16.26 -2.65 10.95
CA ALA A 70 -16.92 -1.36 11.04
C ALA A 70 -15.94 -0.41 11.76
N SER A 71 -14.77 -0.18 11.17
CA SER A 71 -13.97 0.98 11.44
C SER A 71 -14.66 2.04 10.62
N ALA A 72 -15.38 2.94 11.30
CA ALA A 72 -15.98 4.16 10.79
C ALA A 72 -14.89 5.13 10.26
N VAL A 73 -14.00 4.62 9.40
CA VAL A 73 -12.82 5.28 8.89
C VAL A 73 -12.84 5.09 7.38
N GLY A 74 -13.28 6.12 6.67
CA GLY A 74 -13.45 6.04 5.22
C GLY A 74 -14.80 5.46 4.82
N ASP A 75 -15.91 6.05 5.30
CA ASP A 75 -17.22 5.80 4.68
C ASP A 75 -17.15 6.20 3.19
N GLY A 76 -18.01 5.63 2.34
CA GLY A 76 -17.96 5.88 0.89
C GLY A 76 -17.99 7.37 0.51
N GLU A 77 -18.59 8.21 1.35
CA GLU A 77 -18.58 9.67 1.21
C GLU A 77 -17.19 10.29 1.43
N ASP A 78 -16.44 9.84 2.42
CA ASP A 78 -15.09 10.32 2.71
C ASP A 78 -14.13 10.04 1.56
N ILE A 79 -14.18 8.80 1.06
CA ILE A 79 -13.39 8.38 -0.11
C ILE A 79 -13.82 9.17 -1.34
N ALA A 80 -15.12 9.46 -1.50
CA ALA A 80 -15.62 10.31 -2.57
C ALA A 80 -15.11 11.75 -2.46
N ARG A 81 -14.96 12.32 -1.25
CA ARG A 81 -14.37 13.65 -1.03
C ARG A 81 -12.89 13.68 -1.43
N ILE A 82 -12.11 12.67 -1.04
CA ILE A 82 -10.70 12.55 -1.45
C ILE A 82 -10.59 12.40 -2.97
N ARG A 83 -11.42 11.53 -3.57
CA ARG A 83 -11.51 11.38 -5.04
C ARG A 83 -11.87 12.69 -5.72
N GLY A 84 -12.82 13.45 -5.16
CA GLY A 84 -13.22 14.77 -5.61
C GLY A 84 -12.06 15.77 -5.60
N ALA A 85 -11.27 15.80 -4.52
CA ALA A 85 -10.09 16.66 -4.42
C ALA A 85 -9.00 16.27 -5.43
N LEU A 86 -8.74 14.97 -5.62
CA LEU A 86 -7.85 14.49 -6.68
C LEU A 86 -8.39 14.80 -8.09
N SER A 87 -9.71 14.99 -8.24
CA SER A 87 -10.37 15.27 -9.52
C SER A 87 -10.73 16.74 -9.70
N ALA A 88 -10.25 17.64 -8.84
CA ALA A 88 -10.63 19.05 -8.86
C ALA A 88 -10.14 19.79 -10.12
N TYR A 89 -9.06 19.31 -10.74
CA TYR A 89 -8.44 19.82 -11.98
C TYR A 89 -8.56 21.35 -12.12
N GLU A 90 -8.12 22.10 -11.11
CA GLU A 90 -8.41 23.55 -11.03
C GLU A 90 -7.88 24.34 -12.25
N VAL A 91 -6.81 23.86 -12.89
CA VAL A 91 -6.27 24.40 -14.15
C VAL A 91 -7.33 24.42 -15.26
N VAL A 92 -8.22 23.43 -15.32
CA VAL A 92 -9.31 23.36 -16.30
C VAL A 92 -10.46 24.29 -15.92
N ARG A 93 -10.62 24.57 -14.62
CA ARG A 93 -11.77 25.32 -14.09
C ARG A 93 -11.54 26.84 -14.05
N ASP A 94 -10.32 27.31 -14.28
CA ASP A 94 -9.91 28.73 -14.26
C ASP A 94 -10.49 29.52 -13.07
N ARG A 95 -10.46 28.89 -11.88
CA ARG A 95 -10.96 29.48 -10.63
C ARG A 95 -9.85 29.48 -9.58
N PRO A 96 -8.94 30.47 -9.58
CA PRO A 96 -7.88 30.53 -8.59
C PRO A 96 -8.48 30.87 -7.22
N GLY A 97 -8.44 29.90 -6.30
CA GLY A 97 -8.71 30.11 -4.89
C GLY A 97 -7.52 30.79 -4.17
N PRO A 98 -7.70 31.25 -2.91
CA PRO A 98 -6.60 31.77 -2.12
C PRO A 98 -5.51 30.70 -1.91
N VAL A 99 -4.25 31.11 -2.03
CA VAL A 99 -3.09 30.24 -1.79
C VAL A 99 -2.60 30.43 -0.35
N LEU A 100 -2.46 29.34 0.38
CA LEU A 100 -1.90 29.39 1.73
C LEU A 100 -0.39 29.69 1.70
N PRO A 101 0.14 30.42 2.70
CA PRO A 101 1.58 30.58 2.88
C PRO A 101 2.31 29.24 3.01
N ALA A 102 3.55 29.18 2.48
CA ALA A 102 4.34 27.94 2.43
C ALA A 102 4.59 27.32 3.82
N ASP A 103 4.79 28.14 4.87
CA ASP A 103 4.96 27.67 6.24
C ASP A 103 3.70 26.98 6.79
N ARG A 104 2.52 27.47 6.41
CA ARG A 104 1.25 26.88 6.82
C ARG A 104 1.01 25.57 6.09
N LEU A 105 1.30 25.52 4.79
CA LEU A 105 1.24 24.28 4.00
C LEU A 105 2.16 23.20 4.57
N ALA A 106 3.42 23.56 4.85
CA ALA A 106 4.39 22.64 5.45
C ALA A 106 3.91 22.09 6.80
N ARG A 107 3.28 22.93 7.64
CA ARG A 107 2.67 22.50 8.91
C ARG A 107 1.49 21.56 8.70
N HIS A 108 0.57 21.85 7.78
CA HIS A 108 -0.57 20.97 7.50
C HIS A 108 -0.13 19.61 6.96
N VAL A 109 0.85 19.58 6.05
CA VAL A 109 1.47 18.35 5.56
C VAL A 109 2.14 17.58 6.70
N GLY A 110 2.93 18.27 7.54
CA GLY A 110 3.58 17.66 8.70
C GLY A 110 2.60 17.07 9.70
N TYR A 111 1.47 17.75 9.92
CA TYR A 111 0.39 17.26 10.77
C TYR A 111 -0.28 16.02 10.16
N ALA A 112 -0.58 16.01 8.86
CA ALA A 112 -1.16 14.84 8.18
C ALA A 112 -0.26 13.60 8.31
N TRP A 113 1.06 13.76 8.12
CA TRP A 113 2.02 12.68 8.35
C TRP A 113 2.05 12.20 9.80
N THR A 114 2.08 13.12 10.75
CA THR A 114 2.10 12.80 12.19
C THR A 114 0.84 12.03 12.57
N ALA A 115 -0.34 12.50 12.15
CA ALA A 115 -1.61 11.82 12.36
C ALA A 115 -1.63 10.42 11.73
N TYR A 116 -1.11 10.28 10.50
CA TYR A 116 -0.97 8.98 9.84
C TYR A 116 -0.10 8.00 10.63
N GLN A 117 1.07 8.45 11.07
CA GLN A 117 2.03 7.62 11.83
C GLN A 117 1.47 7.16 13.18
N HIS A 118 0.67 8.01 13.84
CA HIS A 118 -0.05 7.65 15.07
C HIS A 118 -1.37 6.90 14.82
N ALA A 119 -1.58 6.38 13.61
CA ALA A 119 -2.78 5.65 13.20
C ALA A 119 -4.10 6.41 13.44
N ARG A 120 -4.06 7.75 13.42
CA ARG A 120 -5.24 8.62 13.50
C ARG A 120 -5.90 8.79 12.13
N TYR A 121 -6.17 7.68 11.46
CA TYR A 121 -6.68 7.65 10.09
C TYR A 121 -7.96 8.47 9.87
N PRO A 122 -8.97 8.51 10.78
CA PRO A 122 -10.15 9.37 10.60
C PRO A 122 -9.79 10.85 10.44
N GLN A 123 -8.81 11.31 11.22
CA GLN A 123 -8.35 12.70 11.15
C GLN A 123 -7.66 12.96 9.81
N VAL A 124 -6.82 12.04 9.34
CA VAL A 124 -6.17 12.16 8.02
C VAL A 124 -7.22 12.21 6.91
N VAL A 125 -8.21 11.32 6.95
CA VAL A 125 -9.34 11.28 5.99
C VAL A 125 -10.07 12.63 5.92
N GLU A 126 -10.35 13.23 7.07
CA GLU A 126 -11.05 14.53 7.15
C GLU A 126 -10.19 15.69 6.59
N LEU A 127 -8.89 15.68 6.83
CA LEU A 127 -7.96 16.75 6.46
C LEU A 127 -7.60 16.74 4.97
N LEU A 128 -7.47 15.55 4.37
CA LEU A 128 -6.88 15.38 3.04
C LEU A 128 -7.57 16.17 1.92
N PRO A 129 -8.92 16.24 1.82
CA PRO A 129 -9.56 16.95 0.71
C PRO A 129 -9.14 18.42 0.62
N ASN A 130 -9.13 19.14 1.75
CA ASN A 130 -8.72 20.53 1.79
C ASN A 130 -7.21 20.68 1.59
N LEU A 131 -6.41 19.82 2.22
CA LEU A 131 -4.95 19.83 2.06
C LEU A 131 -4.55 19.66 0.58
N LEU A 132 -5.16 18.70 -0.12
CA LEU A 132 -4.92 18.44 -1.54
C LEU A 132 -5.23 19.66 -2.41
N CYS A 133 -6.38 20.30 -2.20
CA CYS A 133 -6.71 21.55 -2.90
C CYS A 133 -5.66 22.64 -2.63
N ASP A 134 -5.25 22.83 -1.38
CA ASP A 134 -4.31 23.89 -1.00
C ASP A 134 -2.91 23.68 -1.59
N VAL A 135 -2.37 22.45 -1.53
CA VAL A 135 -1.04 22.16 -2.11
C VAL A 135 -1.04 22.20 -3.63
N GLN A 136 -2.14 21.78 -4.28
CA GLN A 136 -2.28 21.85 -5.73
C GLN A 136 -2.31 23.30 -6.20
N ARG A 137 -3.07 24.17 -5.52
CA ARG A 137 -3.09 25.61 -5.80
C ARG A 137 -1.72 26.25 -5.63
N ALA A 138 -1.03 25.94 -4.54
CA ALA A 138 0.30 26.45 -4.30
C ALA A 138 1.29 26.01 -5.38
N TYR A 139 1.24 24.73 -5.76
CA TYR A 139 2.11 24.18 -6.79
C TYR A 139 1.84 24.75 -8.19
N VAL A 140 0.58 25.00 -8.56
CA VAL A 140 0.25 25.65 -9.84
C VAL A 140 0.77 27.09 -9.87
N ARG A 141 0.70 27.82 -8.75
CA ARG A 141 1.16 29.21 -8.68
C ARG A 141 2.67 29.35 -8.59
N ASP A 142 3.33 28.47 -7.85
CA ASP A 142 4.78 28.39 -7.70
C ASP A 142 5.22 26.92 -7.74
N PRO A 143 5.54 26.39 -8.94
CA PRO A 143 5.95 25.01 -9.09
C PRO A 143 7.25 24.66 -8.37
N VAL A 144 8.10 25.64 -8.06
CA VAL A 144 9.35 25.39 -7.35
C VAL A 144 9.10 25.35 -5.85
N GLY A 145 8.49 26.40 -5.29
CA GLY A 145 8.20 26.49 -3.86
C GLY A 145 7.13 25.51 -3.37
N GLY A 146 6.16 25.16 -4.23
CA GLY A 146 5.07 24.24 -3.89
C GLY A 146 5.42 22.75 -4.06
N ARG A 147 6.56 22.41 -4.68
CA ARG A 147 6.90 21.04 -5.10
C ARG A 147 6.91 20.06 -3.94
N VAL A 148 7.63 20.40 -2.86
CA VAL A 148 7.77 19.52 -1.69
C VAL A 148 6.40 19.26 -1.06
N ALA A 149 5.60 20.31 -0.85
CA ALA A 149 4.30 20.19 -0.21
C ALA A 149 3.33 19.29 -1.00
N VAL A 150 3.28 19.44 -2.33
CA VAL A 150 2.39 18.63 -3.17
C VAL A 150 2.84 17.17 -3.25
N VAL A 151 4.16 16.90 -3.32
CA VAL A 151 4.71 15.54 -3.29
C VAL A 151 4.37 14.86 -1.98
N GLU A 152 4.63 15.51 -0.84
CA GLU A 152 4.34 14.97 0.48
C GLU A 152 2.85 14.70 0.70
N ALA A 153 1.97 15.61 0.29
CA ALA A 153 0.53 15.43 0.39
C ALA A 153 0.04 14.22 -0.43
N TYR A 154 0.54 14.04 -1.65
CA TYR A 154 0.22 12.86 -2.45
C TYR A 154 0.79 11.58 -1.84
N ARG A 155 2.00 11.61 -1.26
CA ARG A 155 2.61 10.46 -0.58
C ARG A 155 1.78 9.99 0.61
N VAL A 156 1.37 10.89 1.52
CA VAL A 156 0.52 10.51 2.67
C VAL A 156 -0.88 10.08 2.23
N THR A 157 -1.41 10.67 1.15
CA THR A 157 -2.67 10.24 0.54
C THR A 157 -2.59 8.80 0.03
N ALA A 158 -1.53 8.46 -0.72
CA ALA A 158 -1.31 7.09 -1.19
C ALA A 158 -1.15 6.10 -0.02
N ALA A 159 -0.36 6.47 0.99
CA ALA A 159 -0.13 5.65 2.17
C ALA A 159 -1.42 5.36 2.96
N LEU A 160 -2.33 6.33 3.04
CA LEU A 160 -3.66 6.15 3.64
C LEU A 160 -4.54 5.27 2.76
N LEU A 161 -4.62 5.52 1.45
CA LEU A 161 -5.50 4.77 0.55
C LEU A 161 -5.12 3.29 0.45
N VAL A 162 -3.83 2.94 0.59
CA VAL A 162 -3.39 1.54 0.76
C VAL A 162 -3.99 0.92 2.02
N LYS A 163 -4.12 1.66 3.13
CA LYS A 163 -4.74 1.16 4.37
C LYS A 163 -6.25 1.01 4.26
N LEU A 164 -6.89 1.82 3.40
CA LEU A 164 -8.32 1.79 3.14
C LEU A 164 -8.72 0.85 1.98
N ASP A 165 -7.76 0.11 1.41
CA ASP A 165 -7.97 -0.81 0.28
C ASP A 165 -8.47 -0.12 -1.02
N GLU A 166 -8.14 1.16 -1.20
CA GLU A 166 -8.51 1.97 -2.37
C GLU A 166 -7.36 2.03 -3.39
N ALA A 167 -7.04 0.87 -3.97
CA ALA A 167 -5.84 0.68 -4.80
C ALA A 167 -5.74 1.63 -6.01
N ASP A 168 -6.84 1.86 -6.74
CA ASP A 168 -6.85 2.72 -7.93
C ASP A 168 -6.58 4.20 -7.57
N LEU A 169 -7.14 4.67 -6.46
CA LEU A 169 -6.89 6.03 -5.97
C LEU A 169 -5.47 6.15 -5.39
N ALA A 170 -4.98 5.12 -4.70
CA ALA A 170 -3.62 5.10 -4.19
C ALA A 170 -2.60 5.18 -5.35
N TRP A 171 -2.86 4.45 -6.44
CA TRP A 171 -2.08 4.51 -7.67
C TRP A 171 -2.10 5.91 -8.31
N LEU A 172 -3.26 6.53 -8.45
CA LEU A 172 -3.37 7.90 -8.96
C LEU A 172 -2.57 8.91 -8.09
N ALA A 173 -2.68 8.80 -6.77
CA ALA A 173 -1.98 9.69 -5.86
C ALA A 173 -0.46 9.54 -5.98
N VAL A 174 0.06 8.30 -5.96
CA VAL A 174 1.50 8.08 -6.03
C VAL A 174 2.09 8.39 -7.41
N ASP A 175 1.38 8.13 -8.50
CA ASP A 175 1.81 8.50 -9.85
C ASP A 175 2.02 10.02 -9.95
N ARG A 176 1.08 10.80 -9.41
CA ARG A 176 1.19 12.27 -9.33
C ARG A 176 2.31 12.73 -8.39
N ALA A 177 2.59 12.01 -7.32
CA ALA A 177 3.75 12.29 -6.47
C ALA A 177 5.06 12.12 -7.25
N VAL A 178 5.21 11.00 -7.99
CA VAL A 178 6.39 10.74 -8.84
C VAL A 178 6.53 11.80 -9.93
N ALA A 179 5.43 12.16 -10.59
CA ALA A 179 5.43 13.19 -11.63
C ALA A 179 5.83 14.57 -11.09
N ALA A 180 5.28 14.99 -9.94
CA ALA A 180 5.62 16.27 -9.32
C ALA A 180 7.06 16.30 -8.75
N ALA A 181 7.60 15.14 -8.38
CA ALA A 181 8.97 15.00 -7.91
C ALA A 181 10.02 15.03 -9.04
N ALA A 182 9.60 14.96 -10.30
CA ALA A 182 10.51 14.87 -11.44
C ALA A 182 11.57 15.99 -11.42
N GLY A 183 12.83 15.61 -11.63
CA GLY A 183 13.98 16.50 -11.55
C GLY A 183 14.62 16.63 -10.17
N ASP A 184 14.03 16.04 -9.13
CA ASP A 184 14.63 15.95 -7.78
C ASP A 184 14.77 14.48 -7.38
N ARG A 185 16.02 13.98 -7.32
CA ARG A 185 16.30 12.57 -7.02
C ARG A 185 15.79 12.13 -5.64
N VAL A 186 15.81 13.02 -4.65
CA VAL A 186 15.40 12.72 -3.28
C VAL A 186 13.88 12.64 -3.20
N LEU A 187 13.17 13.59 -3.80
CA LEU A 187 11.71 13.54 -3.85
C LEU A 187 11.20 12.34 -4.67
N VAL A 188 11.88 11.97 -5.77
CA VAL A 188 11.53 10.79 -6.55
C VAL A 188 11.68 9.52 -5.71
N ALA A 189 12.78 9.39 -4.96
CA ALA A 189 12.99 8.27 -4.05
C ALA A 189 11.94 8.23 -2.94
N CYS A 190 11.60 9.38 -2.35
CA CYS A 190 10.52 9.52 -1.37
C CYS A 190 9.16 9.04 -1.90
N ALA A 191 8.80 9.42 -3.12
CA ALA A 191 7.58 8.96 -3.78
C ALA A 191 7.64 7.47 -4.14
N ALA A 192 8.80 6.98 -4.57
CA ALA A 192 9.01 5.57 -4.92
C ALA A 192 8.81 4.61 -3.73
N VAL A 193 9.13 5.03 -2.49
CA VAL A 193 8.79 4.23 -1.29
C VAL A 193 7.28 3.93 -1.24
N GLN A 194 6.43 4.92 -1.53
CA GLN A 194 4.97 4.71 -1.59
C GLN A 194 4.55 3.90 -2.81
N LEU A 195 5.26 4.04 -3.93
CA LEU A 195 4.99 3.27 -5.14
C LEU A 195 5.16 1.77 -4.88
N GLY A 196 6.17 1.38 -4.10
CA GLY A 196 6.37 0.00 -3.69
C GLY A 196 5.24 -0.56 -2.82
N GLN A 197 4.60 0.28 -2.02
CA GLN A 197 3.42 -0.13 -1.24
C GLN A 197 2.19 -0.33 -2.13
N VAL A 198 1.95 0.61 -3.04
CA VAL A 198 0.80 0.60 -3.95
C VAL A 198 0.90 -0.52 -4.98
N LEU A 199 2.08 -0.71 -5.57
CA LEU A 199 2.32 -1.68 -6.64
C LEU A 199 2.97 -2.97 -6.13
N ARG A 200 2.70 -3.35 -4.87
CA ARG A 200 3.33 -4.52 -4.24
C ARG A 200 3.15 -5.84 -5.01
N ALA A 201 2.03 -5.98 -5.71
CA ALA A 201 1.73 -7.15 -6.54
C ALA A 201 2.37 -7.10 -7.95
N SER A 202 3.03 -6.00 -8.33
CA SER A 202 3.62 -5.82 -9.65
C SER A 202 5.11 -6.11 -9.62
N ALA A 203 5.54 -7.15 -10.34
CA ALA A 203 6.96 -7.48 -10.49
C ALA A 203 7.80 -6.34 -11.10
N ARG A 204 7.16 -5.45 -11.90
CA ARG A 204 7.83 -4.27 -12.48
C ARG A 204 8.14 -3.19 -11.43
N ALA A 205 7.45 -3.17 -10.29
CA ALA A 205 7.73 -2.21 -9.23
C ALA A 205 9.14 -2.41 -8.67
N ARG A 206 9.61 -3.66 -8.58
CA ARG A 206 10.95 -3.99 -8.07
C ARG A 206 12.07 -3.26 -8.82
N SER A 207 12.06 -3.28 -10.14
CA SER A 207 13.13 -2.61 -10.91
C SER A 207 13.11 -1.09 -10.75
N VAL A 208 11.93 -0.49 -10.63
CA VAL A 208 11.79 0.96 -10.37
C VAL A 208 12.32 1.32 -8.98
N LEU A 209 12.00 0.51 -7.97
CA LEU A 209 12.46 0.70 -6.59
C LEU A 209 13.99 0.61 -6.50
N LEU A 210 14.58 -0.42 -7.10
CA LEU A 210 16.05 -0.59 -7.13
C LEU A 210 16.72 0.56 -7.88
N ALA A 211 16.18 0.97 -9.02
CA ALA A 211 16.71 2.12 -9.76
C ALA A 211 16.63 3.42 -8.95
N ALA A 212 15.60 3.62 -8.15
CA ALA A 212 15.51 4.76 -7.24
C ALA A 212 16.52 4.63 -6.09
N ALA A 213 16.66 3.44 -5.49
CA ALA A 213 17.55 3.19 -4.36
C ALA A 213 19.01 3.48 -4.73
N TYR A 214 19.48 2.92 -5.85
CA TYR A 214 20.87 3.08 -6.27
C TYR A 214 21.21 4.45 -6.86
N ARG A 215 20.20 5.29 -7.19
CA ARG A 215 20.43 6.71 -7.53
C ARG A 215 20.68 7.60 -6.30
N ILE A 216 20.24 7.16 -5.13
CA ILE A 216 20.44 7.88 -3.87
C ILE A 216 21.46 7.19 -2.96
N ALA A 217 21.82 5.94 -3.26
CA ALA A 217 22.79 5.18 -2.50
C ALA A 217 24.10 5.97 -2.40
N PRO A 218 24.69 6.07 -1.19
CA PRO A 218 26.00 6.66 -1.04
C PRO A 218 27.05 5.75 -1.71
N PRO A 219 28.20 6.31 -2.13
CA PRO A 219 29.28 5.52 -2.74
C PRO A 219 29.89 4.50 -1.78
N ASP A 220 29.82 4.77 -0.48
CA ASP A 220 30.16 3.85 0.61
C ASP A 220 29.13 4.04 1.73
N VAL A 221 28.70 2.94 2.35
CA VAL A 221 27.77 2.96 3.49
C VAL A 221 28.35 3.78 4.64
N ASP A 222 29.67 3.71 4.86
CA ASP A 222 30.35 4.47 5.92
C ASP A 222 30.48 5.97 5.60
N ALA A 223 30.33 6.36 4.33
CA ALA A 223 30.35 7.75 3.88
C ALA A 223 28.95 8.37 3.71
N GLY A 224 27.88 7.57 3.85
CA GLY A 224 26.50 8.00 3.62
C GLY A 224 25.91 8.80 4.78
N SER A 225 25.13 9.83 4.46
CA SER A 225 24.31 10.49 5.48
C SER A 225 23.22 9.54 5.99
N ALA A 226 22.83 9.64 7.27
CA ALA A 226 21.75 8.84 7.85
C ALA A 226 20.42 8.99 7.07
N GLN A 227 20.21 10.15 6.45
CA GLN A 227 19.06 10.45 5.60
C GLN A 227 19.09 9.66 4.28
N GLU A 228 20.24 9.59 3.61
CA GLU A 228 20.41 8.84 2.37
C GLU A 228 20.31 7.33 2.62
N LEU A 229 20.97 6.84 3.68
CA LEU A 229 20.90 5.44 4.10
C LEU A 229 19.46 5.03 4.46
N SER A 230 18.75 5.89 5.19
CA SER A 230 17.36 5.64 5.57
C SER A 230 16.44 5.49 4.34
N LEU A 231 16.57 6.40 3.37
CA LEU A 231 15.73 6.36 2.18
C LEU A 231 16.12 5.22 1.23
N CYS A 232 17.41 4.93 1.08
CA CYS A 232 17.90 3.81 0.27
C CYS A 232 17.42 2.47 0.86
N GLY A 233 17.65 2.26 2.15
CA GLY A 233 17.19 1.07 2.86
C GLY A 233 15.67 0.88 2.82
N ALA A 234 14.89 1.96 2.94
CA ALA A 234 13.43 1.89 2.80
C ALA A 234 12.99 1.39 1.41
N LEU A 235 13.70 1.78 0.35
CA LEU A 235 13.44 1.31 -1.02
C LEU A 235 13.85 -0.15 -1.21
N LEU A 236 14.98 -0.58 -0.64
CA LEU A 236 15.40 -1.98 -0.63
C LEU A 236 14.38 -2.87 0.10
N VAL A 237 13.86 -2.41 1.24
CA VAL A 237 12.76 -3.10 1.96
C VAL A 237 11.52 -3.24 1.08
N GLN A 238 11.08 -2.18 0.39
CA GLN A 238 9.93 -2.31 -0.53
C GLN A 238 10.23 -3.27 -1.70
N ALA A 239 11.44 -3.24 -2.26
CA ALA A 239 11.85 -4.13 -3.34
C ALA A 239 11.87 -5.60 -2.88
N ALA A 240 12.34 -5.86 -1.66
CA ALA A 240 12.31 -7.18 -1.04
C ALA A 240 10.88 -7.69 -0.82
N LEU A 241 9.97 -6.84 -0.34
CA LEU A 241 8.56 -7.24 -0.15
C LEU A 241 7.87 -7.55 -1.49
N VAL A 242 8.23 -6.85 -2.57
CA VAL A 242 7.77 -7.21 -3.92
C VAL A 242 8.36 -8.56 -4.36
N ALA A 243 9.65 -8.81 -4.12
CA ALA A 243 10.29 -10.08 -4.43
C ALA A 243 9.66 -11.26 -3.66
N ALA A 244 9.37 -11.07 -2.37
CA ALA A 244 8.73 -12.06 -1.51
C ALA A 244 7.36 -12.47 -2.07
N ARG A 245 6.57 -11.48 -2.49
CA ARG A 245 5.25 -11.69 -3.11
C ARG A 245 5.32 -12.45 -4.43
N CYS A 246 6.43 -12.33 -5.16
CA CYS A 246 6.69 -13.10 -6.38
C CYS A 246 7.28 -14.50 -6.11
N GLY A 247 7.52 -14.89 -4.86
CA GLY A 247 8.12 -16.18 -4.50
C GLY A 247 9.63 -16.25 -4.71
N ASP A 248 10.32 -15.10 -4.81
CA ASP A 248 11.77 -15.01 -5.01
C ASP A 248 12.47 -14.86 -3.65
N GLU A 249 12.56 -15.97 -2.91
CA GLU A 249 13.10 -16.02 -1.54
C GLU A 249 14.53 -15.52 -1.45
N ARG A 250 15.38 -15.95 -2.40
CA ARG A 250 16.80 -15.55 -2.44
C ARG A 250 16.94 -14.04 -2.58
N THR A 251 16.31 -13.44 -3.58
CA THR A 251 16.39 -11.99 -3.78
C THR A 251 15.77 -11.22 -2.61
N THR A 252 14.76 -11.79 -1.97
CA THR A 252 14.17 -11.19 -0.75
C THR A 252 15.19 -11.15 0.38
N GLY A 253 15.91 -12.25 0.62
CA GLY A 253 16.97 -12.33 1.63
C GLY A 253 18.09 -11.34 1.34
N ASP A 254 18.66 -11.38 0.14
CA ASP A 254 19.78 -10.52 -0.28
C ASP A 254 19.46 -9.03 -0.06
N LEU A 255 18.26 -8.57 -0.47
CA LEU A 255 17.83 -7.18 -0.32
C LEU A 255 17.55 -6.78 1.14
N LEU A 256 17.04 -7.69 1.97
CA LEU A 256 16.80 -7.41 3.39
C LEU A 256 18.10 -7.40 4.19
N ASP A 257 19.10 -8.18 3.78
CA ASP A 257 20.41 -8.19 4.41
C ASP A 257 21.17 -6.89 4.08
N GLU A 258 21.14 -6.43 2.82
CA GLU A 258 21.69 -5.12 2.45
C GLU A 258 20.97 -3.97 3.20
N ALA A 259 19.64 -4.03 3.30
CA ALA A 259 18.89 -3.06 4.10
C ALA A 259 19.27 -3.14 5.59
N ALA A 260 19.57 -4.32 6.14
CA ALA A 260 19.98 -4.47 7.53
C ALA A 260 21.31 -3.76 7.84
N GLU A 261 22.27 -3.79 6.91
CA GLU A 261 23.54 -3.06 7.05
C GLU A 261 23.32 -1.55 7.16
N MET A 262 22.48 -0.99 6.28
CA MET A 262 22.11 0.43 6.34
C MET A 262 21.33 0.75 7.62
N ALA A 263 20.40 -0.12 8.03
CA ALA A 263 19.60 0.04 9.23
C ALA A 263 20.45 0.09 10.51
N ALA A 264 21.50 -0.73 10.60
CA ALA A 264 22.42 -0.73 11.74
C ALA A 264 23.14 0.62 11.92
N ARG A 265 23.36 1.36 10.82
CA ARG A 265 23.97 2.70 10.85
C ARG A 265 22.97 3.81 11.18
N VAL A 266 21.74 3.71 10.66
CA VAL A 266 20.67 4.68 10.92
C VAL A 266 20.14 4.58 12.35
N GLY A 267 20.05 3.36 12.89
CA GLY A 267 19.42 3.08 14.17
C GLY A 267 17.89 3.25 14.16
N ASP A 268 17.24 2.86 15.25
CA ASP A 268 15.78 3.05 15.42
C ASP A 268 15.45 4.44 15.98
N GLY A 269 14.18 4.86 15.84
CA GLY A 269 13.66 6.10 16.44
C GLY A 269 13.82 7.36 15.59
N HIS A 270 14.40 7.25 14.38
CA HIS A 270 14.54 8.36 13.44
C HIS A 270 13.49 8.27 12.32
N ASP A 271 12.83 9.40 12.01
CA ASP A 271 11.83 9.48 10.93
C ASP A 271 12.35 10.29 9.73
N HIS A 272 13.50 9.90 9.19
CA HIS A 272 14.03 10.53 7.98
C HIS A 272 13.07 10.28 6.81
N TYR A 273 12.67 11.36 6.14
CA TYR A 273 11.76 11.35 4.99
C TYR A 273 10.42 10.61 5.19
N ARG A 274 9.94 10.48 6.43
CA ARG A 274 8.67 9.80 6.74
C ARG A 274 8.68 8.30 6.41
N THR A 275 9.85 7.67 6.49
CA THR A 275 10.03 6.24 6.17
C THR A 275 10.00 5.35 7.41
N ALA A 276 10.23 5.91 8.61
CA ALA A 276 10.47 5.17 9.85
C ALA A 276 11.46 3.99 9.70
N PHE A 277 12.45 4.14 8.81
CA PHE A 277 13.41 3.08 8.53
C PHE A 277 14.45 2.95 9.65
N GLY A 278 14.72 1.71 10.04
CA GLY A 278 15.67 1.32 11.08
C GLY A 278 15.66 -0.20 11.25
N PRO A 279 16.44 -0.75 12.20
CA PRO A 279 16.51 -2.18 12.45
C PRO A 279 15.15 -2.84 12.65
N THR A 280 14.25 -2.18 13.39
CA THR A 280 12.89 -2.69 13.62
C THR A 280 12.09 -2.82 12.31
N ALA A 281 12.24 -1.88 11.37
CA ALA A 281 11.53 -1.93 10.10
C ALA A 281 11.99 -3.11 9.22
N VAL A 282 13.28 -3.46 9.26
CA VAL A 282 13.84 -4.61 8.54
C VAL A 282 13.32 -5.92 9.12
N GLU A 283 13.27 -6.06 10.45
CA GLU A 283 12.71 -7.26 11.09
C GLU A 283 11.22 -7.43 10.78
N LEU A 284 10.44 -6.36 10.82
CA LEU A 284 9.03 -6.39 10.41
C LEU A 284 8.88 -6.83 8.94
N ALA A 285 9.76 -6.38 8.05
CA ALA A 285 9.76 -6.79 6.65
C ALA A 285 10.13 -8.27 6.48
N ARG A 286 11.10 -8.78 7.24
CA ARG A 286 11.47 -10.21 7.29
C ARG A 286 10.28 -11.07 7.75
N CYS A 287 9.53 -10.62 8.76
CA CYS A 287 8.31 -11.28 9.21
C CYS A 287 7.22 -11.25 8.14
N ALA A 288 6.98 -10.10 7.50
CA ALA A 288 6.00 -9.97 6.42
C ALA A 288 6.33 -10.88 5.22
N ALA A 289 7.61 -10.98 4.84
CA ALA A 289 8.06 -11.88 3.77
C ALA A 289 7.80 -13.36 4.11
N ALA A 290 8.09 -13.79 5.35
CA ALA A 290 7.84 -15.17 5.80
C ALA A 290 6.34 -15.54 5.74
N VAL A 291 5.45 -14.59 6.04
CA VAL A 291 4.00 -14.77 5.94
C VAL A 291 3.56 -15.02 4.50
N GLU A 292 4.15 -14.33 3.51
CA GLU A 292 3.83 -14.52 2.09
C GLU A 292 4.18 -15.93 1.60
N TRP A 293 5.21 -16.57 2.17
CA TRP A 293 5.61 -17.94 1.85
C TRP A 293 4.78 -19.02 2.57
N GLY A 294 3.86 -18.63 3.44
CA GLY A 294 3.01 -19.55 4.19
C GLY A 294 3.72 -20.24 5.37
N ASP A 295 4.92 -19.76 5.75
CA ASP A 295 5.62 -20.22 6.95
C ASP A 295 5.15 -19.43 8.18
N GLY A 296 3.93 -19.74 8.62
CA GLY A 296 3.34 -19.14 9.81
C GLY A 296 4.14 -19.41 11.09
N SER A 297 5.00 -20.43 11.11
CA SER A 297 5.91 -20.75 12.22
C SER A 297 7.10 -19.82 12.30
N ALA A 298 7.77 -19.52 11.18
CA ALA A 298 8.89 -18.57 11.15
C ALA A 298 8.47 -17.13 11.51
N ALA A 299 7.24 -16.74 11.19
CA ALA A 299 6.68 -15.44 11.57
C ALA A 299 6.43 -15.29 13.09
N VAL A 300 6.21 -16.39 13.81
CA VAL A 300 5.98 -16.40 15.26
C VAL A 300 7.28 -16.55 16.05
N VAL A 301 8.30 -17.22 15.50
CA VAL A 301 9.61 -17.37 16.16
C VAL A 301 10.42 -16.06 16.21
N ARG A 302 10.11 -15.10 15.33
CA ARG A 302 10.73 -13.76 15.30
C ARG A 302 9.99 -12.70 16.14
N HIS A 303 8.91 -13.08 16.83
CA HIS A 303 8.18 -12.19 17.77
C HIS A 303 8.51 -12.56 19.21
#